data_AF-A0A5C6LKT4-F1
#
_entry.id   AF-A0A5C6LKT4-F1
#
_cell.length_a   1.000
_cell.length_b   1.000
_cell.length_c   1.000
_cell.angle_alpha   90.00
_cell.angle_beta   90.00
_cell.angle_gamma   90.00
#
_symmetry.space_group_name_H-M   'P 1'
#
loop_
_entity.id
_entity.type
_entity.pdbx_description
1 polymer ?
#
loop_
_entity_poly.entity_id
_entity_poly.type
_entity_poly.pdbx_seq_one_letter_code
_entity_poly.pdbx_strand_id
1 'polypeptide(L)'
;MRTVCIEGVWGILAAIRQRLPLPVISNEKTPAKYHKRPQLQDVLINWEKMTPLEVGNLIRACNPWNRGAITIFNGQELKLMDGAPQVHRQMQLPARY
;
A
#
# COMPACT_ATOMS: atom_id res chain seq x y z
N MET A 1 -12.74 -3.54 1.67
CA MET A 1 -12.29 -4.05 0.36
C MET A 1 -13.01 -5.33 -0.09
N ARG A 2 -13.18 -6.36 0.76
CA ARG A 2 -13.88 -7.61 0.37
C ARG A 2 -15.30 -7.42 -0.18
N THR A 3 -16.13 -6.60 0.46
CA THR A 3 -17.53 -6.41 0.06
C THR A 3 -17.66 -5.80 -1.34
N VAL A 4 -16.83 -4.80 -1.67
CA VAL A 4 -16.91 -4.10 -2.97
C VAL A 4 -16.59 -5.03 -4.14
N CYS A 5 -15.62 -5.93 -4.01
CA CYS A 5 -15.32 -6.90 -5.06
C CYS A 5 -16.46 -7.91 -5.25
N ILE A 6 -17.08 -8.37 -4.16
CA ILE A 6 -18.21 -9.31 -4.21
C ILE A 6 -19.43 -8.66 -4.85
N GLU A 7 -19.79 -7.46 -4.40
CA GLU A 7 -20.88 -6.66 -4.97
C GLU A 7 -20.62 -6.33 -6.45
N GLY A 8 -19.37 -6.01 -6.81
CA GLY A 8 -18.98 -5.76 -8.19
C GLY A 8 -19.17 -6.99 -9.08
N VAL A 9 -18.68 -8.16 -8.65
CA VAL A 9 -18.88 -9.42 -9.38
C VAL A 9 -20.36 -9.76 -9.49
N TRP A 10 -21.10 -9.66 -8.38
CA TRP A 10 -22.53 -9.92 -8.36
C TRP A 10 -23.30 -9.00 -9.31
N GLY A 11 -23.01 -7.70 -9.28
CA GLY A 11 -23.61 -6.71 -10.17
C GLY A 11 -23.34 -7.00 -11.64
N ILE A 12 -22.10 -7.34 -12.00
CA ILE A 12 -21.73 -7.74 -13.36
C ILE A 12 -22.51 -8.99 -13.79
N LEU A 13 -22.53 -10.03 -12.94
CA LEU A 13 -23.24 -11.28 -13.24
C LEU A 13 -24.76 -11.06 -13.37
N ALA A 14 -25.35 -10.21 -12.52
CA ALA A 14 -26.76 -9.88 -12.54
C ALA A 14 -27.15 -9.13 -13.83
N ALA A 15 -26.30 -8.21 -14.30
CA ALA A 15 -26.49 -7.50 -15.56
C ALA A 15 -26.42 -8.45 -16.76
N ILE A 16 -25.43 -9.35 -16.78
CA ILE A 16 -25.30 -10.38 -17.83
C ILE A 16 -26.55 -11.28 -17.87
N ARG A 17 -27.01 -11.77 -16.71
CA ARG A 17 -28.21 -12.62 -16.61
C ARG A 17 -29.46 -11.95 -17.16
N GLN A 18 -29.61 -10.64 -16.94
CA GLN A 18 -30.74 -9.84 -17.38
C GLN A 18 -30.56 -9.27 -18.79
N ARG A 19 -29.43 -9.57 -19.46
CA ARG A 19 -29.03 -8.99 -20.76
C ARG A 19 -29.01 -7.45 -20.75
N LEU A 20 -28.68 -6.87 -19.61
CA LEU A 20 -28.47 -5.43 -19.48
C LEU A 20 -27.09 -5.05 -20.01
N PRO A 21 -26.95 -3.89 -20.67
CA PRO A 21 -25.66 -3.41 -21.15
C PRO A 21 -24.73 -3.10 -19.97
N LEU A 22 -23.48 -3.53 -20.08
CA LEU A 22 -22.43 -3.16 -19.12
C LEU A 22 -21.80 -1.82 -19.51
N PRO A 23 -21.46 -0.97 -18.54
CA PRO A 23 -20.76 0.28 -18.83
C PRO A 23 -19.39 0.00 -19.44
N VAL A 24 -19.12 0.62 -20.58
CA VAL A 24 -17.80 0.57 -21.20
C VAL A 24 -16.89 1.56 -20.48
N ILE A 25 -15.79 1.06 -19.92
CA ILE A 25 -14.77 1.88 -19.28
C ILE A 25 -13.60 1.99 -20.26
N SER A 26 -13.38 3.18 -20.81
CA SER A 26 -12.22 3.45 -21.67
C SER A 26 -10.98 3.71 -20.82
N ASN A 27 -9.87 3.04 -21.16
CA ASN A 27 -8.57 3.21 -20.52
C ASN A 27 -7.62 4.12 -21.31
N GLU A 28 -8.11 4.85 -22.32
CA GLU A 28 -7.29 5.67 -23.23
C GLU A 28 -6.38 6.68 -22.51
N LYS A 29 -6.84 7.21 -21.36
CA LYS A 29 -6.09 8.20 -20.57
C LYS A 29 -5.24 7.59 -19.46
N THR A 30 -5.25 6.27 -19.28
CA THR A 30 -4.54 5.60 -18.19
C THR A 30 -3.64 4.50 -18.74
N PRO A 31 -2.33 4.77 -18.89
CA PRO A 31 -1.42 3.77 -19.41
C PRO A 31 -1.37 2.57 -18.45
N ALA A 32 -1.45 1.37 -19.00
CA ALA A 32 -1.25 0.16 -18.24
C ALA A 32 0.15 0.16 -17.61
N LYS A 33 0.24 -0.25 -16.34
CA LYS A 33 1.51 -0.41 -15.62
C LYS A 33 1.68 -1.86 -15.22
N TYR A 34 2.85 -2.41 -15.51
CA TYR A 34 3.21 -3.75 -15.09
C TYR A 34 4.04 -3.70 -13.80
N HIS A 35 3.60 -4.44 -12.78
CA HIS A 35 4.33 -4.61 -11.53
C HIS A 35 4.91 -6.03 -11.51
N LYS A 36 6.24 -6.13 -11.51
CA LYS A 36 6.96 -7.42 -11.44
C LYS A 36 6.72 -8.09 -10.10
N ARG A 37 6.97 -9.41 -10.06
CA ARG A 37 6.99 -10.17 -8.80
C ARG A 37 8.02 -9.56 -7.84
N PRO A 38 7.63 -9.18 -6.61
CA PRO A 38 8.55 -8.61 -5.63
C PRO A 38 9.75 -9.53 -5.35
N GLN A 39 10.94 -8.94 -5.25
CA GLN A 39 12.18 -9.57 -4.82
C GLN A 39 12.54 -9.14 -3.39
N LEU A 40 13.62 -9.70 -2.84
CA LEU A 40 14.07 -9.39 -1.48
C LEU A 40 14.26 -7.89 -1.23
N GLN A 41 14.86 -7.18 -2.18
CA GLN A 41 15.08 -5.73 -2.09
C GLN A 41 13.77 -4.93 -2.04
N ASP A 42 12.68 -5.45 -2.61
CA ASP A 42 11.38 -4.77 -2.66
C ASP A 42 10.63 -4.90 -1.33
N VAL A 43 11.11 -5.77 -0.43
CA VAL A 43 10.54 -5.99 0.90
C VAL A 43 11.47 -5.60 2.04
N LEU A 44 12.70 -5.16 1.73
CA LEU A 44 13.69 -4.66 2.69
C LEU A 44 13.56 -3.14 2.83
N ILE A 45 13.48 -2.67 4.08
CA ILE A 45 13.48 -1.23 4.39
C ILE A 45 14.85 -0.65 4.06
N ASN A 46 14.86 0.36 3.21
CA ASN A 46 16.03 1.19 2.96
C ASN A 46 15.91 2.49 3.76
N TRP A 47 16.51 2.52 4.96
CA TRP A 47 16.44 3.67 5.86
C TRP A 47 17.09 4.95 5.31
N GLU A 48 18.01 4.84 4.35
CA GLU A 48 18.69 5.98 3.75
C GLU A 48 17.87 6.64 2.63
N LYS A 49 17.00 5.85 1.96
CA LYS A 49 16.27 6.31 0.76
C LYS A 49 14.77 6.45 0.96
N MET A 50 14.19 5.81 1.98
CA MET A 50 12.76 5.82 2.23
C MET A 50 12.40 6.87 3.29
N THR A 51 11.37 7.66 2.99
CA THR A 51 10.69 8.50 3.97
C THR A 51 9.93 7.65 4.99
N PRO A 52 9.62 8.19 6.19
CA PRO A 52 8.81 7.47 7.18
C PRO A 52 7.45 6.99 6.63
N LEU A 53 6.86 7.74 5.70
CA LEU A 53 5.61 7.36 5.03
C LEU A 53 5.81 6.15 4.12
N GLU A 54 6.88 6.11 3.34
CA GLU A 54 7.22 4.98 2.48
C GLU A 54 7.52 3.72 3.28
N VAL A 55 8.23 3.84 4.40
CA VAL A 55 8.45 2.73 5.35
C VAL A 55 7.11 2.20 5.86
N GLY A 56 6.21 3.08 6.32
CA GLY A 56 4.87 2.67 6.77
C GLY A 56 4.04 2.01 5.67
N ASN A 57 4.16 2.47 4.42
CA ASN A 57 3.50 1.85 3.28
C ASN A 57 4.07 0.47 2.96
N LEU A 58 5.39 0.31 3.03
CA LEU A 58 6.05 -0.97 2.81
C LEU A 58 5.64 -2.01 3.87
N ILE A 59 5.59 -1.62 5.15
CA ILE A 59 5.13 -2.47 6.25
C ILE A 59 3.72 -3.02 5.97
N ARG A 60 2.78 -2.13 5.58
CA ARG A 60 1.40 -2.53 5.25
C ARG A 60 1.34 -3.40 4.01
N ALA A 61 2.10 -3.09 2.96
CA ALA A 61 2.15 -3.87 1.74
C ALA A 61 2.68 -5.30 1.97
N CYS A 62 3.56 -5.49 2.97
CA CYS A 62 4.16 -6.78 3.33
C CYS A 62 3.34 -7.59 4.34
N ASN A 63 2.27 -7.03 4.90
CA ASN A 63 1.42 -7.67 5.92
C ASN A 63 0.06 -8.08 5.31
N PRO A 64 -0.33 -9.37 5.27
CA PRO A 64 0.26 -10.50 6.00
C PRO A 64 1.26 -11.35 5.21
N TRP A 65 1.30 -11.23 3.87
CA TRP A 65 1.90 -12.26 3.01
C TRP A 65 3.41 -12.48 3.23
N ASN A 66 4.17 -11.45 3.64
CA ASN A 66 5.60 -11.55 3.95
C ASN A 66 5.88 -11.44 5.46
N ARG A 67 4.85 -11.50 6.32
CA ARG A 67 4.95 -11.32 7.78
C ARG A 67 5.61 -9.99 8.18
N GLY A 68 5.42 -8.93 7.38
CA GLY A 68 5.98 -7.60 7.62
C GLY A 68 7.18 -7.25 6.72
N ALA A 69 7.57 -5.97 6.76
CA ALA A 69 8.73 -5.47 6.02
C ALA A 69 10.02 -5.89 6.72
N ILE A 70 11.04 -6.24 5.94
CA ILE A 70 12.32 -6.72 6.46
C ILE A 70 13.20 -5.53 6.82
N THR A 71 13.98 -5.65 7.89
CA THR A 71 15.08 -4.76 8.21
C THR A 71 16.22 -5.54 8.86
N ILE A 72 17.39 -4.91 9.02
CA ILE A 72 18.55 -5.51 9.68
C ILE A 72 18.88 -4.65 10.91
N PHE A 73 18.96 -5.29 12.07
CA PHE A 73 19.36 -4.66 13.31
C PHE A 73 20.42 -5.53 14.00
N ASN A 74 21.59 -4.95 14.30
CA ASN A 74 22.73 -5.68 14.88
C ASN A 74 23.09 -6.98 14.12
N GLY A 75 23.04 -6.92 12.79
CA GLY A 75 23.35 -8.08 11.93
C GLY A 75 22.26 -9.16 11.89
N GLN A 76 21.13 -8.96 12.59
CA GLN A 76 19.99 -9.87 12.56
C GLN A 76 18.87 -9.33 11.69
N GLU A 77 18.24 -10.22 10.92
CA GLU A 77 17.02 -9.90 10.19
C GLU A 77 15.84 -9.78 11.17
N LEU A 78 15.14 -8.65 11.10
CA LEU A 78 13.90 -8.41 11.82
C LEU A 78 12.77 -8.11 10.83
N LYS A 79 11.53 -8.42 11.23
CA LYS A 79 10.33 -8.08 10.45
C LYS A 79 9.46 -7.10 11.22
N LEU A 80 9.21 -5.94 10.62
CA LEU A 80 8.29 -4.93 11.14
C LEU A 80 6.89 -5.18 10.61
N MET A 81 5.96 -5.49 11.52
CA MET A 81 4.56 -5.83 11.18
C MET A 81 3.61 -4.64 11.26
N ASP A 82 3.98 -3.61 12.02
CA ASP A 82 3.22 -2.38 12.17
C ASP A 82 4.16 -1.18 12.40
N GLY A 83 3.67 0.02 12.12
CA GLY A 83 4.41 1.27 12.25
C GLY A 83 3.60 2.46 11.74
N ALA A 84 3.75 3.59 12.42
CA ALA A 84 3.11 4.85 12.04
C ALA A 84 4.15 5.97 11.96
N PRO A 85 4.23 6.69 10.83
CA PRO A 85 5.11 7.85 10.73
C PRO A 85 4.67 8.91 11.74
N GLN A 86 5.63 9.45 12.48
CA GLN A 86 5.38 10.58 13.38
C GLN A 86 5.65 11.88 12.61
N VAL A 87 4.68 12.79 12.63
CA VAL A 87 4.89 14.16 12.16
C VAL A 87 5.23 15.01 13.37
N HIS A 88 6.50 15.38 13.51
CA HIS A 88 6.88 16.29 14.58
C HIS A 88 6.34 17.69 14.26
N ARG A 89 5.27 18.09 14.95
CA ARG A 89 4.79 19.47 14.92
C ARG A 89 5.76 20.29 15.78
N GLN A 90 6.61 21.09 15.15
CA GLN A 90 7.38 22.10 15.87
C GLN A 90 6.39 23.02 16.59
N MET A 91 6.36 22.98 17.92
CA MET A 91 5.71 24.01 18.71
C MET A 91 6.53 25.29 18.52
N GLN A 92 5.94 26.29 17.86
CA GLN A 92 6.45 27.65 17.95
C GLN A 92 6.29 28.09 19.41
N LEU A 93 7.41 28.13 20.14
CA LEU A 93 7.44 28.77 21.45
C LEU A 93 7.09 30.25 21.24
N PRO A 94 6.12 30.81 21.98
CA PRO A 94 5.81 32.23 21.86
C PRO A 94 7.04 33.05 22.23
N ALA A 95 7.30 34.10 21.45
CA ALA A 95 8.40 35.03 21.70
C ALA A 95 8.31 35.52 23.15
N ARG A 96 9.41 35.35 23.91
CA ARG A 96 9.52 35.94 25.24
C ARG A 96 9.68 37.45 25.05
N TYR A 97 8.80 38.20 25.72
CA TYR A 97 8.77 39.68 25.75
C TYR A 97 10.07 40.28 26.26
#